data_AF-A0A421J537-F1
#
_entry.id   AF-A0A421J537-F1
#
_cell.length_a   1.000
_cell.length_b   1.000
_cell.length_c   1.000
_cell.angle_alpha   90.00
_cell.angle_beta   90.00
_cell.angle_gamma   90.00
#
_symmetry.space_group_name_H-M   'P 1'
#
loop_
_entity.id
_entity.type
_entity.pdbx_description
1 polymer ?
#
loop_
_entity_poly.entity_id
_entity_poly.type
_entity_poly.pdbx_seq_one_letter_code
_entity_poly.pdbx_strand_id
1 'polypeptide(L)'
;MSLFGQSYEEYTDLYASGSSPIVPSDKYSGIITVLLIIVAFISLSLALLVDKKAQSPVSYFTHATIASLAVGLGSIYVSNSVGVYI
;
A
#
# COMPACT_ATOMS: atom_id res chain seq x y z
N MET A 1 -1.31 -39.77 -12.90
CA MET A 1 -0.56 -38.95 -11.93
C MET A 1 0.29 -37.97 -12.75
N SER A 2 -0.26 -36.80 -13.09
CA SER A 2 0.51 -35.77 -13.80
C SER A 2 1.44 -35.10 -12.79
N LEU A 3 2.75 -35.30 -12.98
CA LEU A 3 3.80 -34.70 -12.17
C LEU A 3 4.14 -33.26 -12.61
N PHE A 4 3.44 -32.72 -13.61
CA PHE A 4 3.67 -31.39 -14.19
C PHE A 4 2.34 -30.79 -14.72
N GLY A 5 1.72 -29.89 -13.94
CA GLY A 5 0.65 -28.97 -14.40
C GLY A 5 -0.60 -29.56 -15.08
N GLN A 6 -1.55 -28.70 -15.44
CA GLN A 6 -2.62 -29.03 -16.39
C GLN A 6 -2.14 -28.86 -17.84
N SER A 7 -2.88 -29.41 -18.80
CA SER A 7 -2.54 -29.28 -20.22
C SER A 7 -2.79 -27.84 -20.72
N TYR A 8 -2.07 -27.44 -21.77
CA TYR A 8 -2.25 -26.11 -22.39
C TYR A 8 -3.69 -25.87 -22.87
N GLU A 9 -4.32 -26.89 -23.43
CA GLU A 9 -5.73 -26.84 -23.89
C GLU A 9 -6.67 -26.56 -22.71
N GLU A 10 -6.45 -27.22 -21.58
CA GLU A 10 -7.24 -27.03 -20.36
C GLU A 10 -7.08 -25.61 -19.78
N TYR A 11 -5.87 -25.04 -19.80
CA TYR A 11 -5.66 -23.63 -19.42
C TYR A 11 -6.32 -22.64 -20.39
N THR A 12 -6.36 -22.97 -21.67
CA THR A 12 -6.98 -22.12 -22.71
C THR A 12 -8.49 -22.09 -22.53
N ASP A 13 -9.10 -23.25 -22.28
CA ASP A 13 -10.52 -23.36 -21.98
C ASP A 13 -10.88 -22.66 -20.65
N LEU A 14 -10.05 -22.80 -19.62
CA LEU A 14 -10.22 -22.07 -18.35
C LEU A 14 -10.11 -20.55 -18.52
N TYR A 15 -9.16 -20.07 -19.33
CA TYR A 15 -9.04 -18.65 -19.63
C TYR A 15 -10.26 -18.14 -20.41
N ALA A 16 -10.72 -18.88 -21.41
CA ALA A 16 -11.84 -18.47 -22.25
C ALA A 16 -13.20 -18.49 -21.52
N SER A 17 -13.41 -19.46 -20.62
CA SER A 17 -14.72 -19.68 -19.96
C SER A 17 -14.80 -19.18 -18.53
N GLY A 18 -13.68 -19.07 -17.82
CA GLY A 18 -13.64 -18.81 -16.39
C GLY A 18 -12.83 -17.59 -15.96
N SER A 19 -12.13 -16.90 -16.88
CA SER A 19 -11.41 -15.69 -16.53
C SER A 19 -12.31 -14.46 -16.57
N SER A 20 -12.06 -13.53 -15.63
CA SER A 20 -12.59 -12.18 -15.68
C SER A 20 -11.42 -11.19 -15.84
N PRO A 21 -11.61 -10.10 -16.59
CA PRO A 21 -10.59 -9.05 -16.69
C PRO A 21 -10.25 -8.50 -15.30
N ILE A 22 -8.96 -8.36 -15.00
CA ILE A 22 -8.52 -7.67 -13.79
C ILE A 22 -8.78 -6.18 -13.99
N VAL A 23 -9.74 -5.65 -13.23
CA VAL A 23 -10.03 -4.21 -13.22
C VAL A 23 -9.16 -3.57 -12.14
N PRO A 24 -8.22 -2.68 -12.50
CA PRO A 24 -7.38 -2.00 -11.51
C PRO A 24 -8.24 -1.09 -10.62
N SER A 25 -7.94 -1.09 -9.31
CA SER A 25 -8.57 -0.20 -8.34
C SER A 25 -7.75 1.10 -8.23
N ASP A 26 -7.75 1.89 -9.29
CA ASP A 26 -6.95 3.12 -9.43
C ASP A 26 -7.75 4.41 -9.26
N LYS A 27 -9.10 4.33 -9.28
CA LYS A 27 -10.03 5.46 -9.23
C LYS A 27 -9.75 6.49 -8.13
N TYR A 28 -9.23 6.06 -6.97
CA TYR A 28 -8.95 6.96 -5.83
C TYR A 28 -7.48 6.99 -5.43
N SER A 29 -6.58 6.44 -6.25
CA SER A 29 -5.15 6.33 -5.96
C SER A 29 -4.52 7.67 -5.59
N GLY A 30 -4.78 8.73 -6.37
CA GLY A 30 -4.25 10.06 -6.09
C GLY A 30 -4.75 10.66 -4.77
N ILE A 31 -6.04 10.51 -4.47
CA ILE A 31 -6.64 11.03 -3.22
C ILE A 31 -6.06 10.27 -2.01
N ILE A 32 -5.97 8.94 -2.10
CA ILE A 32 -5.38 8.10 -1.04
C ILE A 32 -3.92 8.50 -0.81
N THR A 33 -3.16 8.74 -1.87
CA THR A 33 -1.75 9.18 -1.78
C THR A 33 -1.63 10.48 -0.99
N VAL A 34 -2.42 11.49 -1.35
CA VAL A 34 -2.40 12.80 -0.67
C VAL A 34 -2.79 12.66 0.80
N LEU A 35 -3.82 11.86 1.12
CA LEU A 35 -4.23 11.61 2.50
C LEU A 35 -3.12 10.92 3.31
N LEU A 36 -2.46 9.91 2.73
CA LEU A 36 -1.34 9.22 3.37
C LEU A 36 -0.16 10.16 3.63
N ILE A 37 0.15 11.06 2.70
CA ILE A 37 1.18 12.09 2.89
C ILE A 37 0.83 13.01 4.06
N ILE A 38 -0.42 13.50 4.12
CA ILE A 38 -0.87 14.38 5.21
C ILE A 38 -0.79 13.66 6.56
N VAL A 39 -1.29 12.42 6.64
CA VAL A 39 -1.25 11.60 7.86
C VAL A 39 0.18 11.32 8.29
N ALA A 40 1.07 10.97 7.34
CA ALA A 40 2.48 10.76 7.60
C ALA A 40 3.12 12.03 8.19
N PHE A 41 2.90 13.19 7.56
CA PHE A 41 3.52 14.45 7.98
C PHE A 41 3.07 14.88 9.38
N ILE A 42 1.76 14.80 9.66
CA ILE A 42 1.20 15.12 10.98
C ILE A 42 1.75 14.17 12.04
N SER A 43 1.73 12.87 11.76
CA SER A 43 2.18 11.86 12.74
C SER A 43 3.68 11.97 13.00
N LEU A 44 4.48 12.22 11.97
CA LEU A 44 5.92 12.43 12.11
C LEU A 44 6.22 13.71 12.90
N SER A 45 5.46 14.78 12.65
CA SER A 45 5.57 16.03 13.40
C SER A 45 5.24 15.83 14.88
N LEU A 46 4.17 15.11 15.20
CA LEU A 46 3.80 14.77 16.58
C LEU A 46 4.81 13.82 17.25
N ALA A 47 5.45 12.94 16.49
CA ALA A 47 6.48 12.07 17.01
C ALA A 47 7.79 12.82 17.33
N LEU A 48 8.18 13.81 16.51
CA LEU A 48 9.51 14.41 16.54
C LEU A 48 9.58 15.82 17.12
N LEU A 49 8.51 16.62 17.02
CA LEU A 49 8.51 18.04 17.39
C LEU A 49 7.89 18.32 18.76
N VAL A 50 7.31 17.31 19.42
CA VAL A 50 6.82 17.43 20.79
C VAL A 50 8.00 17.46 21.75
N ASP A 51 7.92 18.29 22.80
CA ASP A 51 8.95 18.35 23.84
C ASP A 51 9.15 16.97 24.47
N LYS A 52 10.38 16.44 24.39
CA LYS A 52 10.75 15.12 24.91
C LYS A 52 10.45 14.95 26.40
N LYS A 53 10.42 16.05 27.17
CA LYS A 53 10.09 16.01 28.60
C LYS A 53 8.59 15.84 28.85
N ALA A 54 7.74 16.24 27.91
CA ALA A 54 6.29 16.12 27.96
C ALA A 54 5.77 14.88 27.21
N GLN A 55 6.60 14.26 26.37
CA GLN A 55 6.21 13.15 25.51
C GLN A 55 6.28 11.80 26.25
N SER A 56 5.16 11.09 26.30
CA SER A 56 5.15 9.72 26.81
C SER A 56 5.73 8.75 25.77
N PRO A 57 6.43 7.67 26.19
CA PRO A 57 6.94 6.66 25.26
C PRO A 57 5.83 6.03 24.40
N VAL A 58 4.64 5.84 24.98
CA VAL A 58 3.47 5.28 24.29
C VAL A 58 2.97 6.21 23.18
N SER A 59 2.92 7.52 23.44
CA SER A 59 2.53 8.51 22.43
C SER A 59 3.55 8.54 21.29
N TYR A 60 4.85 8.54 21.61
CA TYR A 60 5.91 8.47 20.61
C TYR A 60 5.76 7.24 19.71
N PHE A 61 5.65 6.04 20.30
CA PHE A 61 5.52 4.79 19.53
C PHE A 61 4.26 4.77 18.67
N THR A 62 3.13 5.27 19.18
CA THR A 62 1.88 5.35 18.42
C THR A 62 2.05 6.24 17.19
N HIS A 63 2.54 7.47 17.37
CA HIS A 63 2.73 8.41 16.26
C HIS A 63 3.78 7.92 15.25
N ALA A 64 4.89 7.34 15.73
CA ALA A 64 5.92 6.76 14.87
C ALA A 64 5.39 5.57 14.05
N THR A 65 4.56 4.72 14.64
CA THR A 65 3.94 3.58 13.94
C THR A 65 2.97 4.05 12.86
N ILE A 66 2.11 5.01 13.18
CA ILE A 66 1.17 5.59 12.20
C ILE A 66 1.94 6.24 11.05
N ALA A 67 3.00 7.01 11.36
CA ALA A 67 3.86 7.61 10.34
C ALA A 67 4.52 6.54 9.45
N SER A 68 5.07 5.48 10.05
CA SER A 68 5.71 4.39 9.32
C SER A 68 4.74 3.68 8.36
N LEU A 69 3.53 3.38 8.79
CA LEU A 69 2.52 2.75 7.95
C LEU A 69 2.08 3.67 6.81
N ALA A 70 1.86 4.95 7.12
CA ALA A 70 1.45 5.94 6.13
C ALA A 70 2.53 6.17 5.07
N VAL A 71 3.80 6.25 5.46
CA VAL A 71 4.93 6.35 4.52
C VAL A 71 5.08 5.09 3.69
N GLY A 72 5.00 3.90 4.30
CA GLY A 72 5.12 2.62 3.61
C GLY A 72 4.04 2.45 2.54
N LEU A 73 2.77 2.59 2.92
CA LEU A 73 1.65 2.51 1.98
C LEU A 73 1.71 3.64 0.95
N GLY A 74 1.99 4.87 1.38
CA GLY A 74 2.09 6.03 0.50
C GLY A 74 3.16 5.86 -0.58
N SER A 75 4.30 5.25 -0.23
CA SER A 75 5.39 4.99 -1.18
C SER A 75 4.98 4.06 -2.32
N ILE A 76 4.10 3.08 -2.06
CA ILE A 76 3.55 2.18 -3.10
C ILE A 76 2.70 2.99 -4.08
N TYR A 77 1.78 3.82 -3.56
CA TYR A 77 0.92 4.63 -4.41
C TYR A 77 1.69 5.69 -5.22
N VAL A 78 2.71 6.32 -4.61
CA VAL A 78 3.60 7.25 -5.32
C VAL A 78 4.36 6.53 -6.43
N SER A 79 4.93 5.35 -6.15
CA SER A 79 5.68 4.55 -7.13
C SER A 79 4.81 4.16 -8.33
N ASN A 80 3.55 3.80 -8.07
CA ASN A 80 2.58 3.48 -9.11
C ASN A 80 2.16 4.73 -9.91
N SER A 81 2.18 5.91 -9.29
CA SER A 81 1.86 7.19 -9.96
C SER A 81 2.99 7.68 -10.87
N VAL A 82 4.26 7.37 -10.55
CA VAL A 82 5.43 7.74 -11.38
C VAL A 82 5.79 6.67 -12.41
N GLY A 83 4.99 5.61 -12.53
CA GLY A 83 5.14 4.58 -13.56
C GLY A 83 6.18 3.50 -13.26
N VAL A 84 6.63 3.37 -12.00
CA VAL A 84 7.52 2.26 -11.60
C VAL A 84 6.74 0.94 -11.47
N TYR A 85 5.46 1.01 -11.07
CA TYR A 85 4.54 -0.11 -10.87
C TYR A 85 5.11 -1.23 -9.98
N ILE A 86 4.74 -1.20 -8.70
CA ILE A 86 5.05 -2.22 -7.70
C ILE A 86 3.87 -3.20 -7.57
#